data_AF-A0A136PJP6-F1
#
_entry.id   AF-A0A136PJP6-F1
#
_cell.length_a   1.000
_cell.length_b   1.000
_cell.length_c   1.000
_cell.angle_alpha   90.00
_cell.angle_beta   90.00
_cell.angle_gamma   90.00
#
_symmetry.space_group_name_H-M   'P 1'
#
loop_
_entity.id
_entity.type
_entity.pdbx_description
1 polymer ?
#
loop_
_entity_poly.entity_id
_entity_poly.type
_entity_poly.pdbx_seq_one_letter_code
_entity_poly.pdbx_strand_id
1 'polypeptide(L)'
;MDFPPYLASMPMHAITEIHGEPGLLARFRLEIAAFDPAARRRLTEALDLAADLHREDRRVREPYLNHLLRVAIRMMHHYQVRDVDVIVAGLLHDAVEDHPAELAATDPTATGPGAATDPAAAPAHPATATDPATTTGSGAGERAVGDAGSGAGADADSGSALVADPLARAETQARTAALAVLDRRFGPRVARLVAAVTNPLYDPDRDRAVQYREHVATSLDAEPWARVIKVSDFTDNGVGVIHAVGPRVAYWAAKYRPLVPVLRDLVARVDTPLSPPVKQHIFDQLDLAEERFSAILDQPVHPR
;
A
#
# COMPACT_ATOMS: atom_id res chain seq x y z
N MET A 1 24.11 0.00 19.70
CA MET A 1 24.19 1.46 19.89
C MET A 1 22.92 1.88 20.61
N ASP A 2 23.03 2.41 21.82
CA ASP A 2 21.90 3.07 22.46
C ASP A 2 21.60 4.34 21.66
N PHE A 3 20.41 4.39 21.07
CA PHE A 3 20.02 5.55 20.30
C PHE A 3 19.51 6.65 21.24
N PRO A 4 19.86 7.91 20.98
CA PRO A 4 19.62 9.00 21.92
C PRO A 4 18.12 9.34 22.03
N PRO A 5 17.63 9.76 23.23
CA PRO A 5 16.22 10.08 23.46
C PRO A 5 15.64 11.17 22.55
N TYR A 6 16.48 12.04 21.97
CA TYR A 6 16.00 13.11 21.07
C TYR A 6 15.34 12.56 19.80
N LEU A 7 15.59 11.31 19.42
CA LEU A 7 14.89 10.71 18.28
C LEU A 7 13.37 10.75 18.44
N ALA A 8 12.85 10.70 19.68
CA ALA A 8 11.41 10.75 19.95
C ALA A 8 10.74 12.08 19.55
N SER A 9 11.48 13.18 19.47
CA SER A 9 10.96 14.49 19.05
C SER A 9 11.37 14.88 17.64
N MET A 10 12.28 14.13 17.03
CA MET A 10 12.83 14.44 15.72
C MET A 10 11.84 14.07 14.60
N PRO A 11 11.70 14.89 13.53
CA PRO A 11 10.85 14.55 12.40
C PRO A 11 11.33 13.28 11.70
N MET A 12 10.40 12.40 11.28
CA MET A 12 10.77 11.11 10.67
C MET A 12 11.60 11.25 9.38
N HIS A 13 11.37 12.29 8.57
CA HIS A 13 12.18 12.55 7.38
C HIS A 13 13.64 12.88 7.76
N ALA A 14 13.85 13.68 8.81
CA ALA A 14 15.19 14.01 9.30
C ALA A 14 15.88 12.77 9.90
N ILE A 15 15.14 11.90 10.60
CA ILE A 15 15.67 10.62 11.09
C ILE A 15 16.10 9.73 9.90
N THR A 16 15.26 9.64 8.88
CA THR A 16 15.55 8.87 7.66
C THR A 16 16.82 9.40 6.98
N GLU A 17 16.95 10.71 6.84
CA GLU A 17 18.08 11.36 6.17
C GLU A 17 19.40 11.22 6.96
N ILE A 18 19.38 11.41 8.28
CA ILE A 18 20.59 11.47 9.11
C ILE A 18 21.00 10.08 9.61
N HIS A 19 20.04 9.22 9.95
CA HIS A 19 20.27 7.96 10.65
C HIS A 19 19.80 6.72 9.86
N GLY A 20 19.07 6.91 8.76
CA GLY A 20 18.55 5.81 7.94
C GLY A 20 17.62 4.87 8.69
N GLU A 21 17.56 3.62 8.21
CA GLU A 21 16.77 2.54 8.82
C GLU A 21 17.11 2.31 10.31
N PRO A 22 18.39 2.29 10.76
CA PRO A 22 18.69 2.12 12.17
C PRO A 22 18.05 3.18 13.08
N GLY A 23 17.98 4.43 12.61
CA GLY A 23 17.32 5.52 13.34
C GLY A 23 15.80 5.35 13.44
N LEU A 24 15.15 4.89 12.37
CA LEU A 24 13.71 4.61 12.40
C LEU A 24 13.38 3.41 13.28
N LEU A 25 14.19 2.35 13.25
CA LEU A 25 14.06 1.21 14.17
C LEU A 25 14.18 1.64 15.63
N ALA A 26 15.12 2.53 15.92
CA ALA A 26 15.28 3.10 17.25
C ALA A 26 14.07 3.95 17.66
N ARG A 27 13.59 4.81 16.77
CA ARG A 27 12.37 5.60 17.01
C ARG A 27 11.18 4.69 17.28
N PHE A 28 10.97 3.66 16.48
CA PHE A 28 9.90 2.69 16.69
C PHE A 28 10.01 2.02 18.07
N ARG A 29 11.21 1.60 18.49
CA ARG A 29 11.45 1.05 19.84
C ARG A 29 11.05 2.01 20.96
N LEU A 30 11.31 3.31 20.79
CA LEU A 30 10.89 4.34 21.75
C LEU A 30 9.36 4.48 21.79
N GLU A 31 8.69 4.43 20.64
CA GLU A 31 7.21 4.52 20.57
C GLU A 31 6.54 3.30 21.24
N ILE A 32 7.04 2.09 20.97
CA ILE A 32 6.45 0.87 21.55
C ILE A 32 6.75 0.71 23.05
N ALA A 33 7.69 1.47 23.62
CA ALA A 33 8.02 1.43 25.04
C ALA A 33 6.83 1.79 25.94
N ALA A 34 5.87 2.55 25.41
CA ALA A 34 4.63 2.91 26.11
C ALA A 34 3.62 1.75 26.24
N PHE A 35 3.85 0.63 25.56
CA PHE A 35 2.95 -0.53 25.57
C PHE A 35 3.42 -1.59 26.59
N ASP A 36 2.49 -2.43 27.04
CA ASP A 36 2.83 -3.55 27.91
C ASP A 36 3.78 -4.56 27.22
N PRO A 37 4.43 -5.46 27.98
CA PRO A 37 5.38 -6.42 27.41
C PRO A 37 4.79 -7.36 26.35
N ALA A 38 3.50 -7.72 26.44
CA ALA A 38 2.88 -8.63 25.48
C ALA A 38 2.59 -7.92 24.15
N ALA A 39 2.05 -6.71 24.22
CA ALA A 39 1.87 -5.83 23.07
C ALA A 39 3.20 -5.52 22.37
N ARG A 40 4.26 -5.22 23.13
CA ARG A 40 5.61 -5.00 22.58
C ARG A 40 6.13 -6.22 21.82
N ARG A 41 5.99 -7.43 22.37
CA ARG A 41 6.39 -8.66 21.67
C ARG A 41 5.66 -8.82 20.35
N ARG A 42 4.35 -8.58 20.32
CA ARG A 42 3.54 -8.72 19.10
C ARG A 42 3.90 -7.68 18.04
N LEU A 43 4.20 -6.45 18.44
CA LEU A 43 4.67 -5.38 17.55
C LEU A 43 6.07 -5.68 16.99
N THR A 44 6.97 -6.21 17.82
CA THR A 44 8.30 -6.66 17.37
C THR A 44 8.17 -7.84 16.41
N GLU A 45 7.32 -8.82 16.70
CA GLU A 45 7.10 -9.96 15.81
C GLU A 45 6.57 -9.56 14.43
N ALA A 46 5.64 -8.58 14.38
CA ALA A 46 5.15 -8.03 13.13
C ALA A 46 6.23 -7.26 12.36
N LEU A 47 7.06 -6.50 13.06
CA LEU A 47 8.21 -5.80 12.47
C LEU A 47 9.23 -6.78 11.89
N ASP A 48 9.54 -7.86 12.61
CA ASP A 48 10.48 -8.88 12.16
C ASP A 48 9.97 -9.57 10.89
N LEU A 49 8.68 -9.92 10.84
CA LEU A 49 8.06 -10.44 9.62
C LEU A 49 8.13 -9.45 8.45
N ALA A 50 7.79 -8.18 8.69
CA ALA A 50 7.86 -7.16 7.66
C ALA A 50 9.29 -6.96 7.13
N ALA A 51 10.28 -6.94 8.03
CA ALA A 51 11.68 -6.82 7.67
C ALA A 51 12.18 -8.03 6.86
N ASP A 52 11.70 -9.23 7.19
CA ASP A 52 12.08 -10.45 6.48
C ASP A 52 11.52 -10.53 5.06
N LEU A 53 10.24 -10.14 4.89
CA LEU A 53 9.59 -10.10 3.58
C LEU A 53 10.22 -9.04 2.68
N HIS A 54 10.37 -7.81 3.20
CA HIS A 54 10.82 -6.66 2.41
C HIS A 54 12.35 -6.43 2.44
N ARG A 55 13.15 -7.44 2.81
CA ARG A 55 14.61 -7.32 2.99
C ARG A 55 15.32 -6.80 1.74
N GLU A 56 14.93 -7.33 0.58
CA GLU A 56 15.54 -6.99 -0.71
C GLU A 56 14.84 -5.81 -1.40
N ASP A 57 13.72 -5.35 -0.86
CA ASP A 57 12.92 -4.30 -1.48
C ASP A 57 13.55 -2.92 -1.28
N ARG A 58 13.41 -2.10 -2.32
CA ARG A 58 13.85 -0.70 -2.29
C ARG A 58 12.74 0.21 -2.75
N ARG A 59 12.54 1.29 -2.01
CA ARG A 59 11.66 2.40 -2.37
C ARG A 59 12.52 3.57 -2.84
N VAL A 60 12.53 3.81 -4.14
CA VAL A 60 13.42 4.78 -4.80
C VAL A 60 14.90 4.42 -4.56
N ARG A 61 15.49 4.88 -3.45
CA ARG A 61 16.89 4.63 -3.05
C ARG A 61 17.02 4.16 -1.60
N GLU A 62 15.90 3.98 -0.89
CA GLU A 62 15.84 3.60 0.53
C GLU A 62 15.36 2.16 0.69
N PRO A 63 15.75 1.45 1.76
CA PRO A 63 15.09 0.21 2.17
C PRO A 63 13.57 0.41 2.31
N TYR A 64 12.78 -0.54 1.79
CA TYR A 64 11.31 -0.44 1.86
C TYR A 64 10.80 -0.40 3.32
N LEU A 65 11.49 -1.08 4.23
CA LEU A 65 11.18 -1.08 5.66
C LEU A 65 11.07 0.32 6.28
N ASN A 66 11.79 1.32 5.74
CA ASN A 66 11.69 2.70 6.19
C ASN A 66 10.25 3.24 6.06
N HIS A 67 9.57 2.91 4.96
CA HIS A 67 8.17 3.30 4.73
C HIS A 67 7.25 2.69 5.80
N LEU A 68 7.35 1.37 6.00
CA LEU A 68 6.54 0.65 6.99
C LEU A 68 6.74 1.19 8.40
N LEU A 69 7.99 1.51 8.77
CA LEU A 69 8.31 2.15 10.04
C LEU A 69 7.69 3.53 10.16
N ARG A 70 7.77 4.38 9.13
CA ARG A 70 7.17 5.72 9.16
C ARG A 70 5.65 5.66 9.24
N VAL A 71 5.00 4.72 8.56
CA VAL A 71 3.56 4.47 8.66
C VAL A 71 3.17 4.11 10.10
N ALA A 72 3.85 3.16 10.72
CA ALA A 72 3.54 2.72 12.08
C ALA A 72 3.85 3.79 13.14
N ILE A 73 5.00 4.48 13.01
CA ILE A 73 5.37 5.58 13.92
C ILE A 73 4.36 6.71 13.82
N ARG A 74 3.91 7.09 12.61
CA ARG A 74 2.86 8.11 12.42
C ARG A 74 1.57 7.73 13.12
N MET A 75 1.14 6.49 12.98
CA MET A 75 -0.07 6.00 13.65
C MET A 75 0.03 6.11 15.17
N MET A 76 1.14 5.67 15.77
CA MET A 76 1.32 5.75 17.22
C MET A 76 1.50 7.18 17.73
N HIS A 77 2.32 7.97 17.04
CA HIS A 77 2.77 9.27 17.52
C HIS A 77 1.82 10.42 17.14
N HIS A 78 1.51 10.55 15.84
CA HIS A 78 0.69 11.65 15.34
C HIS A 78 -0.80 11.33 15.41
N TYR A 79 -1.19 10.08 15.12
CA TYR A 79 -2.60 9.69 15.16
C TYR A 79 -3.03 9.13 16.52
N GLN A 80 -2.08 8.97 17.44
CA GLN A 80 -2.31 8.52 18.82
C GLN A 80 -2.99 7.15 18.91
N VAL A 81 -2.81 6.30 17.90
CA VAL A 81 -3.33 4.93 17.88
C VAL A 81 -2.62 4.11 18.96
N ARG A 82 -3.41 3.49 19.84
CA ARG A 82 -2.95 2.55 20.88
C ARG A 82 -3.48 1.14 20.69
N ASP A 83 -4.24 0.90 19.64
CA ASP A 83 -4.73 -0.41 19.27
C ASP A 83 -3.62 -1.22 18.59
N VAL A 84 -3.18 -2.29 19.25
CA VAL A 84 -2.05 -3.11 18.80
C VAL A 84 -2.35 -3.79 17.47
N ASP A 85 -3.57 -4.29 17.24
CA ASP A 85 -3.91 -4.98 15.97
C ASP A 85 -3.79 -4.01 14.79
N VAL A 86 -4.20 -2.75 15.00
CA VAL A 86 -4.19 -1.72 13.96
C VAL A 86 -2.75 -1.36 13.61
N ILE A 87 -1.87 -1.22 14.61
CA ILE A 87 -0.44 -0.93 14.38
C ILE A 87 0.26 -2.11 13.71
N VAL A 88 -0.05 -3.35 14.11
CA VAL A 88 0.45 -4.57 13.45
C VAL A 88 -0.02 -4.60 11.99
N ALA A 89 -1.29 -4.33 11.72
CA ALA A 89 -1.80 -4.25 10.35
C ALA A 89 -1.12 -3.14 9.54
N GLY A 90 -0.79 -2.01 10.17
CA GLY A 90 0.00 -0.93 9.53
C GLY A 90 1.42 -1.35 9.15
N LEU A 91 2.11 -2.14 9.99
CA LEU A 91 3.43 -2.69 9.66
C LEU A 91 3.38 -3.70 8.51
N LEU A 92 2.26 -4.41 8.36
CA LEU A 92 2.09 -5.52 7.41
C LEU A 92 1.19 -5.15 6.21
N HIS A 93 0.84 -3.88 6.03
CA HIS A 93 -0.21 -3.47 5.10
C HIS A 93 0.07 -3.82 3.64
N ASP A 94 1.35 -3.81 3.25
CA ASP A 94 1.80 -4.16 1.90
C ASP A 94 2.20 -5.63 1.75
N ALA A 95 2.29 -6.40 2.84
CA ALA A 95 2.86 -7.75 2.82
C ALA A 95 2.08 -8.72 1.92
N VAL A 96 0.74 -8.60 1.90
CA VAL A 96 -0.13 -9.43 1.04
C VAL A 96 -0.11 -8.94 -0.41
N GLU A 97 0.17 -7.65 -0.64
CA GLU A 97 0.25 -7.09 -1.99
C GLU A 97 1.54 -7.45 -2.70
N ASP A 98 2.66 -7.32 -1.97
CA ASP A 98 4.01 -7.40 -2.53
C ASP A 98 4.65 -8.79 -2.39
N HIS A 99 4.35 -9.52 -1.29
CA HIS A 99 4.98 -10.80 -0.96
C HIS A 99 3.98 -11.91 -0.59
N PRO A 100 2.89 -12.13 -1.35
CA PRO A 100 1.87 -13.10 -0.95
C PRO A 100 2.40 -14.54 -0.92
N ALA A 101 3.30 -14.92 -1.82
CA ALA A 101 3.82 -16.29 -1.89
C ALA A 101 4.81 -16.57 -0.74
N GLU A 102 5.72 -15.64 -0.49
CA GLU A 102 6.71 -15.69 0.58
C GLU A 102 6.01 -15.70 1.94
N LEU A 103 5.02 -14.81 2.13
CA LEU A 103 4.21 -14.78 3.36
C LEU A 103 3.45 -16.09 3.56
N ALA A 104 2.82 -16.64 2.51
CA ALA A 104 2.15 -17.94 2.58
C ALA A 104 3.12 -19.07 2.96
N ALA A 105 4.37 -19.02 2.48
CA ALA A 105 5.40 -20.02 2.77
C ALA A 105 5.98 -19.93 4.19
N THR A 106 5.74 -18.84 4.94
CA THR A 106 6.18 -18.73 6.34
C THR A 106 5.40 -19.64 7.30
N ASP A 107 4.33 -20.30 6.85
CA ASP A 107 3.58 -21.22 7.67
C ASP A 107 4.15 -22.65 7.65
N PRO A 108 4.66 -23.16 8.79
CA PRO A 108 5.18 -24.52 8.87
C PRO A 108 4.12 -25.60 8.66
N THR A 109 2.82 -25.29 8.75
CA THR A 109 1.73 -26.23 8.47
C THR A 109 1.43 -26.39 6.98
N ALA A 110 1.98 -25.53 6.11
CA ALA A 110 1.87 -25.66 4.66
C ALA A 110 2.80 -26.75 4.08
N THR A 111 3.79 -27.22 4.86
CA THR A 111 4.73 -28.26 4.44
C THR A 111 4.18 -29.66 4.71
N GLY A 112 3.27 -30.13 3.86
CA GLY A 112 3.04 -31.57 3.69
C GLY A 112 4.25 -32.25 3.05
N PRO A 113 4.50 -33.57 3.27
CA PRO A 113 5.66 -34.25 2.73
C PRO A 113 5.49 -34.47 1.22
N GLY A 114 5.95 -33.51 0.40
CA GLY A 114 5.92 -33.69 -1.05
C GLY A 114 6.03 -32.40 -1.86
N ALA A 115 7.15 -31.68 -1.74
CA ALA A 115 7.70 -30.85 -2.81
C ALA A 115 9.07 -30.31 -2.37
N ALA A 116 10.11 -31.14 -2.49
CA ALA A 116 11.45 -30.60 -2.66
C ALA A 116 11.52 -30.04 -4.08
N THR A 117 11.39 -28.72 -4.22
CA THR A 117 11.70 -28.02 -5.47
C THR A 117 13.08 -27.39 -5.37
N ASP A 118 13.91 -27.68 -6.38
CA ASP A 118 15.29 -27.25 -6.58
C ASP A 118 15.56 -25.76 -6.27
N PRO A 119 16.71 -25.40 -5.67
CA PRO A 119 17.06 -24.02 -5.32
C PRO A 119 17.59 -23.19 -6.52
N ALA A 120 17.26 -23.56 -7.76
CA ALA A 120 17.85 -22.97 -8.96
C ALA A 120 16.78 -22.55 -9.98
N ALA A 121 15.82 -21.74 -9.56
CA ALA A 121 14.95 -20.99 -10.47
C ALA A 121 14.35 -19.78 -9.72
N ALA A 122 15.19 -18.79 -9.41
CA ALA A 122 14.70 -17.49 -8.95
C ALA A 122 14.10 -16.75 -10.15
N PRO A 123 12.78 -16.45 -10.18
CA PRO A 123 12.26 -15.49 -11.14
C PRO A 123 12.73 -14.09 -10.73
N ALA A 124 13.16 -13.29 -11.70
CA ALA A 124 13.44 -11.87 -11.48
C ALA A 124 12.13 -11.15 -11.14
N HIS A 125 12.00 -10.64 -9.92
CA HIS A 125 10.86 -9.83 -9.50
C HIS A 125 10.91 -8.43 -10.15
N PRO A 126 9.78 -7.91 -10.66
CA PRO A 126 9.72 -6.53 -11.12
C PRO A 126 9.64 -5.59 -9.91
N ALA A 127 10.26 -4.42 -10.01
CA ALA A 127 10.18 -3.37 -9.00
C ALA A 127 8.71 -3.03 -8.69
N THR A 128 8.40 -2.81 -7.41
CA THR A 128 7.10 -2.31 -6.90
C THR A 128 6.90 -0.83 -7.27
N ALA A 129 6.74 -0.65 -8.57
CA ALA A 129 5.96 0.32 -9.30
C ALA A 129 5.79 -0.36 -10.66
N THR A 130 4.65 -1.00 -10.89
CA THR A 130 4.31 -1.53 -12.23
C THR A 130 4.54 -0.45 -13.29
N ASP A 131 5.57 -0.67 -14.09
CA ASP A 131 6.04 0.10 -15.24
C ASP A 131 5.28 -0.40 -16.49
N PRO A 132 4.69 0.49 -17.31
CA PRO A 132 4.55 0.19 -18.73
C PRO A 132 5.11 1.34 -19.55
N ALA A 133 6.32 1.19 -20.06
CA ALA A 133 6.71 1.81 -21.32
C ALA A 133 7.96 1.14 -21.91
N THR A 134 7.76 0.25 -22.88
CA THR A 134 8.66 0.13 -24.05
C THR A 134 7.91 -0.53 -25.20
N THR A 135 7.35 0.29 -26.09
CA THR A 135 7.30 -0.03 -27.52
C THR A 135 7.37 1.27 -28.30
N THR A 136 8.51 1.47 -28.96
CA THR A 136 8.74 2.51 -29.96
C THR A 136 8.27 2.01 -31.34
N GLY A 137 7.53 2.83 -32.08
CA GLY A 137 7.77 2.99 -33.51
C GLY A 137 6.63 2.75 -34.49
N SER A 138 6.12 3.87 -35.03
CA SER A 138 5.80 4.10 -36.45
C SER A 138 4.37 3.88 -36.96
N GLY A 139 3.67 5.01 -37.20
CA GLY A 139 3.44 5.45 -38.57
C GLY A 139 2.11 5.10 -39.27
N ALA A 140 1.33 6.16 -39.48
CA ALA A 140 0.46 6.46 -40.64
C ALA A 140 -0.99 5.96 -40.69
N GLY A 141 -1.89 6.90 -41.02
CA GLY A 141 -3.02 6.62 -41.92
C GLY A 141 -4.38 7.15 -41.47
N GLU A 142 -4.79 8.30 -42.02
CA GLU A 142 -6.17 8.80 -42.01
C GLU A 142 -7.17 7.76 -42.57
N ARG A 143 -8.42 7.73 -42.06
CA ARG A 143 -9.64 8.15 -42.80
C ARG A 143 -10.97 7.74 -42.13
N ALA A 144 -11.88 8.71 -42.17
CA ALA A 144 -13.30 8.64 -42.54
C ALA A 144 -14.37 8.01 -41.61
N VAL A 145 -15.36 8.88 -41.38
CA VAL A 145 -16.73 8.74 -40.89
C VAL A 145 -17.59 7.83 -41.79
N GLY A 146 -18.47 7.04 -41.18
CA GLY A 146 -19.62 6.36 -41.80
C GLY A 146 -20.34 5.51 -40.74
N ASP A 147 -21.37 6.05 -40.08
CA ASP A 147 -22.81 5.86 -40.34
C ASP A 147 -23.40 4.59 -39.69
N ALA A 148 -24.57 4.80 -39.08
CA ALA A 148 -25.29 3.90 -38.20
C ALA A 148 -26.12 2.87 -39.00
N GLY A 149 -26.25 1.67 -38.45
CA GLY A 149 -27.14 0.64 -38.96
C GLY A 149 -27.51 -0.37 -37.88
N SER A 150 -28.77 -0.32 -37.47
CA SER A 150 -29.48 -1.18 -36.53
C SER A 150 -29.62 -2.63 -36.99
N GLY A 151 -29.63 -3.58 -36.04
CA GLY A 151 -30.11 -4.94 -36.26
C GLY A 151 -30.17 -5.75 -34.96
N ALA A 152 -31.37 -6.14 -34.55
CA ALA A 152 -31.66 -6.85 -33.30
C ALA A 152 -31.68 -8.38 -33.47
N GLY A 153 -31.44 -9.09 -32.35
CA GLY A 153 -32.04 -10.39 -32.04
C GLY A 153 -31.14 -11.62 -32.17
N ALA A 154 -30.80 -12.24 -31.03
CA ALA A 154 -31.29 -13.58 -30.66
C ALA A 154 -30.41 -14.22 -29.57
N ASP A 155 -31.08 -14.91 -28.66
CA ASP A 155 -30.57 -15.63 -27.50
C ASP A 155 -29.50 -16.68 -27.82
N ALA A 156 -28.49 -16.76 -26.94
CA ALA A 156 -27.77 -17.99 -26.66
C ALA A 156 -27.27 -17.98 -25.21
N ASP A 157 -28.07 -18.60 -24.36
CA ASP A 157 -27.63 -19.23 -23.12
C ASP A 157 -26.56 -20.28 -23.46
N SER A 158 -25.34 -20.05 -22.98
CA SER A 158 -24.43 -21.12 -22.62
C SER A 158 -23.35 -20.54 -21.71
N GLY A 159 -23.36 -20.96 -20.45
CA GLY A 159 -22.37 -20.61 -19.46
C GLY A 159 -20.95 -20.88 -19.94
N SER A 160 -20.27 -19.84 -20.37
CA SER A 160 -18.81 -19.80 -20.46
C SER A 160 -18.31 -19.35 -19.09
N ALA A 161 -18.07 -20.31 -18.20
CA ALA A 161 -17.14 -20.09 -17.12
C ALA A 161 -15.77 -19.85 -17.77
N LEU A 162 -15.48 -18.59 -18.07
CA LEU A 162 -14.16 -18.12 -18.49
C LEU A 162 -13.13 -18.82 -17.61
N VAL A 163 -12.30 -19.66 -18.24
CA VAL A 163 -11.21 -20.33 -17.54
C VAL A 163 -10.25 -19.22 -17.12
N ALA A 164 -10.44 -18.68 -15.91
CA ALA A 164 -9.58 -17.62 -15.39
C ALA A 164 -8.11 -17.99 -15.58
N ASP A 165 -7.33 -17.00 -16.02
CA ASP A 165 -5.90 -17.11 -16.28
C ASP A 165 -5.19 -17.87 -15.14
N PRO A 166 -4.46 -18.97 -15.43
CA PRO A 166 -3.71 -19.72 -14.44
C PRO A 166 -2.82 -18.86 -13.54
N LEU A 167 -2.23 -17.78 -14.08
CA LEU A 167 -1.40 -16.86 -13.30
C LEU A 167 -2.24 -16.04 -12.31
N ALA A 168 -3.35 -15.46 -12.75
CA ALA A 168 -4.27 -14.71 -11.89
C ALA A 168 -4.87 -15.61 -10.78
N ARG A 169 -5.15 -16.88 -11.10
CA ARG A 169 -5.58 -17.88 -10.10
C ARG A 169 -4.50 -18.16 -9.07
N ALA A 170 -3.25 -18.34 -9.50
CA ALA A 170 -2.13 -18.58 -8.59
C ALA A 170 -1.89 -17.39 -7.67
N GLU A 171 -1.95 -16.16 -8.18
CA GLU A 171 -1.82 -14.95 -7.37
C GLU A 171 -2.97 -14.82 -6.36
N THR A 172 -4.21 -15.08 -6.78
CA THR A 172 -5.38 -15.10 -5.88
C THR A 172 -5.21 -16.13 -4.76
N GLN A 173 -4.72 -17.33 -5.10
CA GLN A 173 -4.47 -18.39 -4.13
C GLN A 173 -3.36 -18.00 -3.14
N ALA A 174 -2.28 -17.40 -3.62
CA ALA A 174 -1.19 -16.92 -2.79
C ALA A 174 -1.66 -15.83 -1.81
N ARG A 175 -2.41 -14.82 -2.29
CA ARG A 175 -2.99 -13.76 -1.43
C ARG A 175 -3.94 -14.33 -0.37
N THR A 176 -4.76 -15.31 -0.74
CA THR A 176 -5.66 -16.01 0.19
C THR A 176 -4.88 -16.78 1.26
N ALA A 177 -3.85 -17.51 0.86
CA ALA A 177 -3.00 -18.25 1.79
C ALA A 177 -2.25 -17.31 2.74
N ALA A 178 -1.69 -16.22 2.22
CA ALA A 178 -1.03 -15.18 2.99
C ALA A 178 -1.94 -14.57 4.08
N LEU A 179 -3.18 -14.22 3.73
CA LEU A 179 -4.16 -13.73 4.70
C LEU A 179 -4.47 -14.76 5.78
N ALA A 180 -4.50 -16.05 5.43
CA ALA A 180 -4.70 -17.13 6.40
C ALA A 180 -3.50 -17.26 7.36
N VAL A 181 -2.27 -16.99 6.91
CA VAL A 181 -1.08 -16.91 7.78
C VAL A 181 -1.21 -15.75 8.76
N LEU A 182 -1.62 -14.57 8.29
CA LEU A 182 -1.84 -13.40 9.15
C LEU A 182 -2.94 -13.65 10.18
N ASP A 183 -4.02 -14.35 9.79
CA ASP A 183 -5.11 -14.73 10.68
C ASP A 183 -4.61 -15.65 11.80
N ARG A 184 -3.85 -16.70 11.48
CA ARG A 184 -3.30 -17.63 12.48
C ARG A 184 -2.28 -16.96 13.40
N ARG A 185 -1.38 -16.14 12.84
CA ARG A 185 -0.25 -15.56 13.57
C ARG A 185 -0.62 -14.32 14.39
N PHE A 186 -1.46 -13.46 13.83
CA PHE A 186 -1.82 -12.17 14.42
C PHE A 186 -3.32 -12.00 14.64
N GLY A 187 -4.14 -13.01 14.37
CA GLY A 187 -5.58 -12.99 14.62
C GLY A 187 -6.41 -12.45 13.46
N PRO A 188 -7.72 -12.78 13.43
CA PRO A 188 -8.63 -12.47 12.32
C PRO A 188 -8.80 -10.98 12.06
N ARG A 189 -8.68 -10.16 13.12
CA ARG A 189 -8.81 -8.71 12.98
C ARG A 189 -7.65 -8.10 12.22
N VAL A 190 -6.42 -8.56 12.45
CA VAL A 190 -5.25 -8.09 11.70
C VAL A 190 -5.37 -8.48 10.23
N ALA A 191 -5.69 -9.75 9.95
CA ALA A 191 -5.88 -10.22 8.58
C ALA A 191 -6.96 -9.42 7.84
N ARG A 192 -8.10 -9.14 8.49
CA ARG A 192 -9.18 -8.32 7.90
C ARG A 192 -8.75 -6.88 7.63
N LEU A 193 -8.01 -6.25 8.54
CA LEU A 193 -7.49 -4.90 8.35
C LEU A 193 -6.49 -4.82 7.21
N VAL A 194 -5.56 -5.79 7.12
CA VAL A 194 -4.60 -5.88 6.01
C VAL A 194 -5.34 -6.08 4.69
N ALA A 195 -6.27 -7.04 4.63
CA ALA A 195 -7.09 -7.26 3.43
C ALA A 195 -7.84 -6.00 2.96
N ALA A 196 -8.36 -5.19 3.90
CA ALA A 196 -9.08 -3.96 3.58
C ALA A 196 -8.19 -2.85 2.98
N VAL A 197 -6.88 -2.87 3.23
CA VAL A 197 -5.93 -1.87 2.71
C VAL A 197 -5.06 -2.37 1.55
N THR A 198 -5.06 -3.69 1.30
CA THR A 198 -4.44 -4.32 0.13
C THR A 198 -5.21 -3.98 -1.14
N ASN A 199 -4.52 -3.64 -2.22
CA ASN A 199 -5.17 -3.40 -3.52
C ASN A 199 -5.74 -4.70 -4.12
N PRO A 200 -6.84 -4.61 -4.89
CA PRO A 200 -7.41 -5.78 -5.53
C PRO A 200 -6.54 -6.19 -6.72
N LEU A 201 -6.75 -7.41 -7.19
CA LEU A 201 -6.33 -7.77 -8.54
C LEU A 201 -7.17 -6.97 -9.53
N TYR A 202 -6.51 -6.20 -10.39
CA TYR A 202 -7.18 -5.33 -11.33
C TYR A 202 -7.69 -6.12 -12.54
N ASP A 203 -8.90 -5.79 -12.97
CA ASP A 203 -9.42 -6.20 -14.26
C ASP A 203 -8.61 -5.50 -15.37
N PRO A 204 -7.94 -6.24 -16.28
CA PRO A 204 -7.11 -5.66 -17.32
C PRO A 204 -7.90 -4.85 -18.34
N ASP A 205 -9.22 -5.09 -18.48
CA ASP A 205 -10.08 -4.43 -19.46
C ASP A 205 -10.67 -3.10 -18.92
N ARG A 206 -10.41 -2.75 -17.66
CA ARG A 206 -10.93 -1.56 -17.00
C ARG A 206 -9.83 -0.58 -16.61
N ASP A 207 -10.15 0.71 -16.58
CA ASP A 207 -9.22 1.74 -16.12
C ASP A 207 -8.76 1.48 -14.67
N ARG A 208 -7.46 1.31 -14.49
CA ARG A 208 -6.86 0.96 -13.19
C ARG A 208 -7.06 2.04 -12.13
N ALA A 209 -7.04 3.32 -12.50
CA ALA A 209 -7.20 4.42 -11.56
C ALA A 209 -8.65 4.53 -11.07
N VAL A 210 -9.63 4.21 -11.92
CA VAL A 210 -11.03 4.06 -11.52
C VAL A 210 -11.19 2.90 -10.55
N GLN A 211 -10.69 1.71 -10.90
CA GLN A 211 -10.77 0.52 -10.04
C GLN A 211 -10.13 0.73 -8.67
N TYR A 212 -8.95 1.36 -8.64
CA TYR A 212 -8.27 1.68 -7.39
C TYR A 212 -9.11 2.59 -6.49
N ARG A 213 -9.73 3.64 -7.05
CA ARG A 213 -10.60 4.54 -6.29
C ARG A 213 -11.86 3.87 -5.78
N GLU A 214 -12.52 3.06 -6.63
CA GLU A 214 -13.72 2.30 -6.25
C GLU A 214 -13.41 1.31 -5.12
N HIS A 215 -12.28 0.61 -5.21
CA HIS A 215 -11.82 -0.30 -4.16
C HIS A 215 -11.53 0.42 -2.85
N VAL A 216 -10.76 1.51 -2.90
CA VAL A 216 -10.44 2.30 -1.70
C VAL A 216 -11.72 2.83 -1.05
N ALA A 217 -12.67 3.35 -1.84
CA ALA A 217 -13.95 3.82 -1.30
C ALA A 217 -14.74 2.68 -0.65
N THR A 218 -14.86 1.53 -1.32
CA THR A 218 -15.67 0.38 -0.86
C THR A 218 -15.04 -0.31 0.35
N SER A 219 -13.77 -0.68 0.27
CA SER A 219 -13.08 -1.45 1.31
C SER A 219 -12.94 -0.66 2.61
N LEU A 220 -12.75 0.66 2.51
CA LEU A 220 -12.62 1.52 3.69
C LEU A 220 -13.96 1.98 4.26
N ASP A 221 -15.06 1.86 3.50
CA ASP A 221 -16.40 2.18 3.99
C ASP A 221 -16.77 1.31 5.19
N ALA A 222 -16.53 0.00 5.08
CA ALA A 222 -16.89 -0.99 6.09
C ALA A 222 -15.89 -1.12 7.26
N GLU A 223 -14.66 -0.60 7.12
CA GLU A 223 -13.57 -0.81 8.09
C GLU A 223 -12.98 0.52 8.58
N PRO A 224 -13.52 1.11 9.68
CA PRO A 224 -13.09 2.42 10.15
C PRO A 224 -11.61 2.52 10.52
N TRP A 225 -11.01 1.44 11.05
CA TRP A 225 -9.58 1.41 11.36
C TRP A 225 -8.70 1.25 10.11
N ALA A 226 -9.18 0.64 9.04
CA ALA A 226 -8.46 0.57 7.77
C ALA A 226 -8.27 1.96 7.15
N ARG A 227 -9.23 2.89 7.37
CA ARG A 227 -9.09 4.31 6.97
C ARG A 227 -7.85 4.96 7.59
N VAL A 228 -7.56 4.65 8.86
CA VAL A 228 -6.42 5.20 9.61
C VAL A 228 -5.09 4.66 9.07
N ILE A 229 -5.04 3.37 8.73
CA ILE A 229 -3.87 2.76 8.10
C ILE A 229 -3.65 3.41 6.72
N LYS A 230 -4.71 3.47 5.90
CA LYS A 230 -4.59 3.99 4.52
C LYS A 230 -4.21 5.47 4.47
N VAL A 231 -4.71 6.30 5.38
CA VAL A 231 -4.31 7.71 5.42
C VAL A 231 -2.87 7.88 5.92
N SER A 232 -2.37 6.97 6.77
CA SER A 232 -0.96 6.97 7.18
C SER A 232 -0.03 6.64 6.01
N ASP A 233 -0.35 5.56 5.28
CA ASP A 233 0.30 5.14 4.03
C ASP A 233 0.29 6.29 3.01
N PHE A 234 -0.90 6.83 2.73
CA PHE A 234 -1.07 7.97 1.83
C PHE A 234 -0.22 9.18 2.25
N THR A 235 -0.15 9.49 3.55
CA THR A 235 0.64 10.64 4.02
C THR A 235 2.13 10.44 3.75
N ASP A 236 2.67 9.23 3.97
CA ASP A 236 4.08 8.94 3.64
C ASP A 236 4.36 9.07 2.13
N ASN A 237 3.39 8.65 1.30
CA ASN A 237 3.52 8.62 -0.15
C ASN A 237 3.27 9.99 -0.81
N GLY A 238 2.13 10.59 -0.50
CA GLY A 238 1.58 11.79 -1.13
C GLY A 238 2.27 13.05 -0.65
N VAL A 239 2.41 13.23 0.68
CA VAL A 239 3.21 14.33 1.21
C VAL A 239 4.68 14.11 0.85
N GLY A 240 5.16 12.86 0.86
CA GLY A 240 6.53 12.52 0.45
C GLY A 240 6.87 12.72 -1.04
N VAL A 241 5.90 13.09 -1.90
CA VAL A 241 6.13 13.24 -3.36
C VAL A 241 7.25 14.23 -3.70
N ILE A 242 7.51 15.21 -2.83
CA ILE A 242 8.58 16.20 -2.99
C ILE A 242 9.99 15.60 -2.92
N HIS A 243 10.14 14.42 -2.34
CA HIS A 243 11.41 13.70 -2.25
C HIS A 243 11.64 12.80 -3.48
N ALA A 244 10.62 12.63 -4.33
CA ALA A 244 10.79 11.97 -5.62
C ALA A 244 11.49 12.90 -6.62
N VAL A 245 12.20 12.31 -7.57
CA VAL A 245 12.92 13.01 -8.63
C VAL A 245 12.59 12.41 -9.99
N GLY A 246 12.54 13.27 -11.01
CA GLY A 246 12.34 12.88 -12.40
C GLY A 246 10.85 12.66 -12.78
N PRO A 247 10.58 11.95 -13.88
CA PRO A 247 9.23 11.83 -14.45
C PRO A 247 8.21 11.17 -13.52
N ARG A 248 8.68 10.47 -12.48
CA ARG A 248 7.83 9.86 -11.45
C ARG A 248 7.05 10.89 -10.63
N VAL A 249 7.53 12.11 -10.46
CA VAL A 249 6.83 13.14 -9.67
C VAL A 249 5.42 13.40 -10.23
N ALA A 250 5.31 13.58 -11.55
CA ALA A 250 4.03 13.79 -12.23
C ALA A 250 3.13 12.54 -12.18
N TYR A 251 3.69 11.35 -12.38
CA TYR A 251 2.95 10.09 -12.28
C TYR A 251 2.33 9.88 -10.89
N TRP A 252 3.11 10.12 -9.83
CA TRP A 252 2.66 9.97 -8.45
C TRP A 252 1.60 11.01 -8.10
N ALA A 253 1.79 12.27 -8.51
CA ALA A 253 0.77 13.30 -8.33
C ALA A 253 -0.55 12.93 -9.02
N ALA A 254 -0.50 12.46 -10.27
CA ALA A 254 -1.69 12.01 -11.00
C ALA A 254 -2.39 10.80 -10.36
N LYS A 255 -1.61 9.87 -9.78
CA LYS A 255 -2.13 8.70 -9.05
C LYS A 255 -2.81 9.08 -7.73
N TYR A 256 -2.20 9.97 -6.95
CA TYR A 256 -2.63 10.22 -5.57
C TYR A 256 -3.60 11.40 -5.41
N ARG A 257 -3.53 12.44 -6.25
CA ARG A 257 -4.44 13.61 -6.16
C ARG A 257 -5.92 13.22 -6.14
N PRO A 258 -6.40 12.30 -6.99
CA PRO A 258 -7.81 11.89 -6.98
C PRO A 258 -8.29 11.23 -5.68
N LEU A 259 -7.37 10.75 -4.82
CA LEU A 259 -7.72 10.17 -3.53
C LEU A 259 -7.89 11.19 -2.41
N VAL A 260 -7.36 12.40 -2.55
CA VAL A 260 -7.44 13.43 -1.49
C VAL A 260 -8.88 13.67 -1.03
N PRO A 261 -9.86 13.97 -1.92
CA PRO A 261 -11.25 14.16 -1.48
C PRO A 261 -11.86 12.88 -0.87
N VAL A 262 -11.55 11.70 -1.42
CA VAL A 262 -12.06 10.42 -0.92
C VAL A 262 -11.58 10.14 0.51
N LEU A 263 -10.28 10.32 0.77
CA LEU A 263 -9.70 10.13 2.09
C LEU A 263 -10.17 11.18 3.07
N ARG A 264 -10.34 12.44 2.64
CA ARG A 264 -10.92 13.50 3.47
C ARG A 264 -12.31 13.12 3.95
N ASP A 265 -13.18 12.69 3.03
CA ASP A 265 -14.55 12.28 3.35
C ASP A 265 -14.57 11.09 4.31
N LEU A 266 -13.77 10.06 4.05
CA LEU A 266 -13.64 8.88 4.92
C LEU A 266 -13.14 9.25 6.33
N VAL A 267 -12.14 10.12 6.45
CA VAL A 267 -11.60 10.56 7.75
C VAL A 267 -12.61 11.42 8.52
N ALA A 268 -13.41 12.23 7.82
CA ALA A 268 -14.42 13.10 8.42
C ALA A 268 -15.59 12.34 9.07
N ARG A 269 -15.81 11.08 8.70
CA ARG A 269 -16.92 10.28 9.24
C ARG A 269 -16.85 10.14 10.76
N VAL A 270 -18.02 10.09 11.38
CA VAL A 270 -18.17 10.03 12.85
C VAL A 270 -17.57 8.76 13.43
N ASP A 271 -17.71 7.64 12.72
CA ASP A 271 -17.20 6.32 13.09
C ASP A 271 -15.69 6.14 12.85
N THR A 272 -15.01 7.08 12.17
CA THR A 272 -13.55 7.05 12.06
C THR A 272 -12.94 7.32 13.44
N PRO A 273 -12.20 6.34 14.02
CA PRO A 273 -11.86 6.30 15.45
C PRO A 273 -10.65 7.16 15.80
N LEU A 274 -10.74 8.46 15.49
CA LEU A 274 -9.70 9.46 15.74
C LEU A 274 -10.31 10.65 16.47
N SER A 275 -9.52 11.27 17.36
CA SER A 275 -9.95 12.48 18.06
C SER A 275 -10.06 13.67 17.09
N PRO A 276 -10.89 14.68 17.38
CA PRO A 276 -11.00 15.86 16.52
C PRO A 276 -9.66 16.56 16.22
N PRO A 277 -8.74 16.75 17.19
CA PRO A 277 -7.42 17.31 16.91
C PRO A 277 -6.60 16.47 15.93
N VAL A 278 -6.67 15.14 16.03
CA VAL A 278 -5.97 14.24 15.11
C VAL A 278 -6.59 14.30 13.70
N LYS A 279 -7.93 14.35 13.60
CA LYS A 279 -8.60 14.54 12.30
C LYS A 279 -8.18 15.86 11.65
N GLN A 280 -8.12 16.95 12.43
CA GLN A 280 -7.65 18.24 11.92
C GLN A 280 -6.21 18.15 11.41
N HIS A 281 -5.31 17.54 12.18
CA HIS A 281 -3.92 17.35 11.74
C HIS A 281 -3.84 16.57 10.40
N ILE A 282 -4.67 15.54 10.22
CA ILE A 282 -4.75 14.79 8.96
C ILE A 282 -5.27 15.66 7.83
N PHE A 283 -6.31 16.48 8.07
CA PHE A 283 -6.83 17.42 7.07
C PHE A 283 -5.77 18.41 6.60
N ASP A 284 -4.96 18.95 7.51
CA ASP A 284 -3.86 19.84 7.15
C ASP A 284 -2.81 19.13 6.27
N GLN A 285 -2.55 17.83 6.49
CA GLN A 285 -1.68 17.03 5.62
C GLN A 285 -2.30 16.77 4.24
N LEU A 286 -3.61 16.54 4.17
CA LEU A 286 -4.32 16.36 2.90
C LEU A 286 -4.35 17.64 2.08
N ASP A 287 -4.55 18.80 2.73
CA ASP A 287 -4.48 20.11 2.06
C ASP A 287 -3.08 20.40 1.52
N LEU A 288 -2.04 20.10 2.32
CA LEU A 288 -0.66 20.22 1.87
C LEU A 288 -0.34 19.27 0.69
N ALA A 289 -0.91 18.07 0.68
CA ALA A 289 -0.76 17.14 -0.44
C ALA A 289 -1.43 17.70 -1.71
N GLU A 290 -2.65 18.24 -1.61
CA GLU A 290 -3.36 18.86 -2.74
C GLU A 290 -2.60 20.06 -3.31
N GLU A 291 -2.06 20.93 -2.45
CA GLU A 291 -1.22 22.06 -2.86
C GLU A 291 -0.01 21.57 -3.68
N ARG A 292 0.68 20.53 -3.18
CA ARG A 292 1.84 19.93 -3.86
C ARG A 292 1.45 19.31 -5.20
N PHE A 293 0.35 18.57 -5.25
CA PHE A 293 -0.09 17.94 -6.50
C PHE A 293 -0.52 18.97 -7.54
N SER A 294 -1.23 20.03 -7.12
CA SER A 294 -1.62 21.13 -7.99
C SER A 294 -0.39 21.84 -8.56
N ALA A 295 0.61 22.11 -7.72
CA ALA A 295 1.87 22.71 -8.14
C ALA A 295 2.68 21.85 -9.12
N ILE A 296 2.43 20.52 -9.18
CA ILE A 296 3.07 19.60 -10.12
C ILE A 296 2.27 19.47 -11.42
N LEU A 297 0.95 19.30 -11.32
CA LEU A 297 0.10 18.92 -12.45
C LEU A 297 -0.46 20.12 -13.23
N ASP A 298 -0.65 21.25 -12.55
CA ASP A 298 -1.34 22.41 -13.12
C ASP A 298 -0.35 23.47 -13.66
N GLN A 299 0.95 23.15 -13.74
CA GLN A 299 1.93 24.05 -14.34
C GLN A 299 1.65 24.22 -15.84
N PRO A 300 1.69 25.46 -16.37
CA PRO A 300 1.55 25.68 -17.80
C PRO A 300 2.70 24.99 -18.55
N VAL A 301 2.36 24.22 -19.59
CA VAL A 301 3.35 23.71 -20.53
C VAL A 301 3.97 24.92 -21.23
N HIS A 302 5.19 25.31 -20.83
CA HIS A 302 5.90 26.36 -21.56
C HIS A 302 6.16 25.87 -22.99
N PRO A 303 5.64 26.56 -24.03
CA PRO A 303 5.95 26.21 -25.40
C PRO A 303 7.46 26.36 -25.61
N ARG A 304 8.08 25.30 -26.16
CA ARG A 304 9.47 25.32 -26.62
C ARG A 304 9.60 26.13 -27.90
#